data_AF-A0A4R8A663-F1
#
_entry.id   AF-A0A4R8A663-F1
#
_cell.length_a   1.000
_cell.length_b   1.000
_cell.length_c   1.000
_cell.angle_alpha   90.00
_cell.angle_beta   90.00
_cell.angle_gamma   90.00
#
_symmetry.space_group_name_H-M   'P 1'
#
loop_
_entity.id
_entity.type
_entity.pdbx_description
1 polymer ?
#
loop_
_entity_poly.entity_id
_entity_poly.type
_entity_poly.pdbx_seq_one_letter_code
_entity_poly.pdbx_strand_id
1 'polypeptide(L)'
;MRRLLAIAAAAVVLCGFSAPAHAVNQYTTIGNVPKPAACNNSGIMPAGGWLANKSCGYVMGTAIAGTQFDVHTTTANNFHFGRWRAGDGSNFCAFLVPGALDTSHSTSVASSCSDDTSERLSHRRTFGRDFDAAPHTGNGAIIVPINPSACTGYYNYFVDSNYASGSLHDPVGFALPAAGGYRYATNDLGAAMIRVDALGQTIWLFVARSCIAAQLPSGLNNEND
;
A
#
# COMPACT_ATOMS: atom_id res chain seq x y z
N MET A 1 -20.00 -60.71 -3.57
CA MET A 1 -18.62 -60.37 -4.00
C MET A 1 -18.69 -59.43 -5.22
N ARG A 2 -17.54 -58.99 -5.76
CA ARG A 2 -17.27 -58.25 -7.04
C ARG A 2 -18.29 -58.49 -8.19
N ARG A 3 -18.54 -57.62 -9.20
CA ARG A 3 -18.11 -56.23 -9.58
C ARG A 3 -18.84 -55.78 -10.89
N LEU A 4 -19.17 -54.47 -11.05
CA LEU A 4 -19.11 -53.63 -12.31
C LEU A 4 -19.94 -54.07 -13.57
N LEU A 5 -20.26 -53.29 -14.64
CA LEU A 5 -20.37 -51.86 -15.06
C LEU A 5 -21.33 -51.87 -16.32
N ALA A 6 -22.35 -51.01 -16.48
CA ALA A 6 -22.40 -49.62 -17.00
C ALA A 6 -22.10 -49.39 -18.51
N ILE A 7 -22.94 -48.57 -19.18
CA ILE A 7 -22.73 -47.89 -20.48
C ILE A 7 -23.33 -46.46 -20.37
N ALA A 8 -22.78 -45.46 -21.09
CA ALA A 8 -23.08 -44.02 -20.95
C ALA A 8 -23.50 -43.31 -22.27
N ALA A 9 -23.78 -41.99 -22.23
CA ALA A 9 -24.36 -41.18 -23.33
C ALA A 9 -23.66 -39.80 -23.55
N ALA A 10 -24.00 -39.08 -24.64
CA ALA A 10 -23.61 -37.68 -24.98
C ALA A 10 -24.57 -37.12 -26.07
N ALA A 11 -24.90 -35.83 -26.30
CA ALA A 11 -24.53 -34.48 -25.78
C ALA A 11 -23.29 -33.75 -26.38
N VAL A 12 -23.48 -32.64 -27.14
CA VAL A 12 -22.48 -31.59 -27.51
C VAL A 12 -23.13 -30.38 -28.25
N VAL A 13 -22.60 -29.14 -28.07
CA VAL A 13 -22.51 -27.95 -29.00
C VAL A 13 -21.56 -26.87 -28.37
N LEU A 14 -21.03 -25.90 -29.15
CA LEU A 14 -19.89 -24.97 -28.84
C LEU A 14 -20.28 -23.45 -28.76
N CYS A 15 -19.37 -22.56 -28.27
CA CYS A 15 -19.03 -21.24 -28.90
C CYS A 15 -17.95 -20.37 -28.18
N GLY A 16 -17.22 -19.53 -28.93
CA GLY A 16 -16.52 -18.30 -28.43
C GLY A 16 -14.98 -18.19 -28.61
N PHE A 17 -14.46 -17.03 -29.02
CA PHE A 17 -13.01 -16.71 -29.11
C PHE A 17 -12.68 -15.31 -28.57
N SER A 18 -11.53 -15.17 -27.91
CA SER A 18 -10.93 -13.91 -27.43
C SER A 18 -9.41 -13.91 -27.65
N ALA A 19 -8.77 -12.74 -27.59
CA ALA A 19 -7.31 -12.68 -27.52
C ALA A 19 -6.84 -13.35 -26.22
N PRO A 20 -5.85 -14.26 -26.25
CA PRO A 20 -5.44 -15.02 -25.07
C PRO A 20 -4.80 -14.07 -24.05
N ALA A 21 -5.47 -13.85 -22.93
CA ALA A 21 -4.88 -13.12 -21.81
C ALA A 21 -3.66 -13.91 -21.30
N HIS A 22 -2.48 -13.31 -21.42
CA HIS A 22 -1.22 -13.97 -21.08
C HIS A 22 -1.26 -14.50 -19.63
N ALA A 23 -0.90 -15.76 -19.46
CA ALA A 23 -0.91 -16.42 -18.17
C ALA A 23 0.21 -15.88 -17.27
N VAL A 24 -0.14 -15.57 -16.03
CA VAL A 24 0.78 -15.21 -14.96
C VAL A 24 0.54 -16.10 -13.75
N ASN A 25 1.57 -16.26 -12.92
CA ASN A 25 1.43 -16.96 -11.66
C ASN A 25 0.78 -16.04 -10.62
N GLN A 26 -0.39 -16.44 -10.14
CA GLN A 26 -0.93 -15.98 -8.87
C GLN A 26 -0.28 -16.79 -7.74
N TYR A 27 0.17 -16.08 -6.71
CA TYR A 27 0.71 -16.66 -5.49
C TYR A 27 -0.04 -16.09 -4.28
N THR A 28 -0.12 -16.89 -3.21
CA THR A 28 -0.58 -16.42 -1.91
C THR A 28 0.50 -15.51 -1.31
N THR A 29 0.11 -14.31 -0.87
CA THR A 29 1.02 -13.42 -0.13
C THR A 29 1.28 -13.99 1.25
N ILE A 30 2.55 -14.07 1.65
CA ILE A 30 2.94 -14.53 3.00
C ILE A 30 3.19 -13.33 3.93
N GLY A 31 3.04 -13.57 5.23
CA GLY A 31 3.48 -12.64 6.26
C GLY A 31 5.00 -12.73 6.49
N ASN A 32 5.50 -11.98 7.47
CA ASN A 32 6.92 -11.98 7.88
C ASN A 32 7.90 -11.58 6.75
N VAL A 33 7.49 -10.61 5.92
CA VAL A 33 8.20 -10.23 4.70
C VAL A 33 9.39 -9.30 4.99
N PRO A 34 10.60 -9.55 4.48
CA PRO A 34 11.73 -8.62 4.65
C PRO A 34 11.49 -7.26 3.99
N LYS A 35 11.78 -6.17 4.70
CA LYS A 35 11.83 -4.83 4.10
C LYS A 35 12.98 -4.75 3.10
N PRO A 36 12.81 -4.02 1.99
CA PRO A 36 13.76 -4.03 0.89
C PRO A 36 15.03 -3.24 1.22
N ALA A 37 16.10 -3.96 1.58
CA ALA A 37 17.42 -3.38 1.87
C ALA A 37 17.98 -2.51 0.73
N ALA A 38 17.59 -2.78 -0.52
CA ALA A 38 17.91 -1.96 -1.71
C ALA A 38 17.37 -0.50 -1.66
N CYS A 39 16.62 -0.16 -0.61
CA CYS A 39 15.91 1.11 -0.44
C CYS A 39 16.32 1.86 0.83
N ASN A 40 17.49 1.54 1.39
CA ASN A 40 17.92 1.95 2.74
C ASN A 40 16.91 1.59 3.85
N ASN A 41 15.92 0.73 3.56
CA ASN A 41 14.81 0.37 4.43
C ASN A 41 15.10 -0.98 5.07
N SER A 42 15.08 -1.04 6.40
CA SER A 42 15.42 -2.23 7.19
C SER A 42 14.28 -2.67 8.11
N GLY A 43 14.23 -3.98 8.41
CA GLY A 43 13.22 -4.63 9.24
C GLY A 43 12.36 -5.65 8.50
N ILE A 44 11.24 -6.05 9.11
CA ILE A 44 10.24 -7.01 8.58
C ILE A 44 8.86 -6.31 8.53
N MET A 45 7.97 -6.74 7.65
CA MET A 45 6.55 -6.37 7.62
C MET A 45 5.72 -7.63 7.98
N PRO A 46 5.20 -7.75 9.22
CA PRO A 46 4.56 -8.99 9.68
C PRO A 46 3.22 -9.27 9.02
N ALA A 47 2.37 -8.24 8.88
CA ALA A 47 1.01 -8.36 8.34
C ALA A 47 0.97 -8.76 6.86
N GLY A 48 2.08 -8.66 6.14
CA GLY A 48 2.19 -8.86 4.70
C GLY A 48 3.25 -7.93 4.11
N GLY A 49 3.55 -8.03 2.82
CA GLY A 49 4.48 -7.10 2.18
C GLY A 49 3.88 -5.71 2.02
N TRP A 50 4.68 -4.64 2.15
CA TRP A 50 4.24 -3.32 1.69
C TRP A 50 3.85 -3.38 0.21
N LEU A 51 2.64 -2.92 -0.07
CA LEU A 51 2.27 -2.48 -1.40
C LEU A 51 2.94 -1.12 -1.56
N ALA A 52 3.90 -1.05 -2.48
CA ALA A 52 4.66 0.13 -2.86
C ALA A 52 4.32 0.57 -4.30
N ASN A 53 4.54 1.84 -4.65
CA ASN A 53 4.36 2.27 -6.05
C ASN A 53 5.46 1.76 -6.95
N LYS A 54 6.67 1.63 -6.40
CA LYS A 54 7.90 1.20 -7.06
C LYS A 54 8.73 0.37 -6.10
N SER A 55 9.78 -0.25 -6.63
CA SER A 55 10.97 -0.50 -5.82
C SER A 55 11.38 0.79 -5.09
N CYS A 56 11.47 0.72 -3.76
CA CYS A 56 11.83 1.86 -2.90
C CYS A 56 10.80 3.00 -2.98
N GLY A 57 9.53 2.61 -2.87
CA GLY A 57 8.38 3.48 -3.00
C GLY A 57 7.80 3.99 -1.68
N TYR A 58 6.67 4.65 -1.87
CA TYR A 58 5.70 5.08 -0.87
C TYR A 58 4.94 3.84 -0.39
N VAL A 59 4.15 3.93 0.68
CA VAL A 59 3.28 2.83 1.13
C VAL A 59 1.82 3.24 0.91
N MET A 60 1.07 2.45 0.13
CA MET A 60 -0.40 2.52 0.07
C MET A 60 -1.02 1.13 0.05
N GLY A 61 -0.55 0.34 0.99
CA GLY A 61 -1.27 -0.80 1.50
C GLY A 61 -0.30 -1.80 2.10
N THR A 62 -0.86 -2.80 2.77
CA THR A 62 -0.13 -4.02 3.11
C THR A 62 -0.84 -5.17 2.41
N ALA A 63 -0.09 -5.99 1.69
CA ALA A 63 -0.58 -7.15 0.99
C ALA A 63 -0.84 -8.26 2.00
N ILE A 64 -1.99 -8.19 2.69
CA ILE A 64 -2.24 -8.95 3.93
C ILE A 64 -2.02 -10.45 3.72
N ALA A 65 -1.28 -11.10 4.63
CA ALA A 65 -0.97 -12.52 4.53
C ALA A 65 -2.24 -13.38 4.28
N GLY A 66 -2.18 -14.29 3.31
CA GLY A 66 -3.33 -15.07 2.82
C GLY A 66 -4.11 -14.44 1.66
N THR A 67 -3.95 -13.14 1.40
CA THR A 67 -4.46 -12.50 0.18
C THR A 67 -3.69 -12.95 -1.07
N GLN A 68 -4.18 -12.62 -2.26
CA GLN A 68 -3.61 -13.10 -3.51
C GLN A 68 -2.88 -12.00 -4.28
N PHE A 69 -1.83 -12.37 -5.00
CA PHE A 69 -1.06 -11.46 -5.84
C PHE A 69 -0.75 -12.07 -7.22
N ASP A 70 -1.26 -11.44 -8.28
CA ASP A 70 -0.98 -11.82 -9.68
C ASP A 70 0.37 -11.21 -10.11
N VAL A 71 1.47 -11.97 -10.20
CA VAL A 71 2.79 -11.39 -10.56
C VAL A 71 2.89 -11.13 -12.06
N HIS A 72 2.94 -9.87 -12.46
CA HIS A 72 3.12 -9.47 -13.86
C HIS A 72 4.61 -9.45 -14.26
N THR A 73 5.43 -8.69 -13.53
CA THR A 73 6.88 -8.60 -13.76
C THR A 73 7.65 -8.52 -12.43
N THR A 74 8.95 -8.81 -12.45
CA THR A 74 9.82 -8.73 -11.25
C THR A 74 11.08 -7.94 -11.56
N THR A 75 11.44 -6.97 -10.71
CA THR A 75 12.62 -6.11 -10.92
C THR A 75 13.92 -6.81 -10.53
N ALA A 76 15.06 -6.28 -10.98
CA ALA A 76 16.39 -6.78 -10.59
C ALA A 76 16.65 -6.78 -9.07
N ASN A 77 15.93 -5.95 -8.31
CA ASN A 77 15.94 -5.93 -6.84
C ASN A 77 14.86 -6.83 -6.22
N ASN A 78 14.34 -7.81 -6.98
CA ASN A 78 13.32 -8.79 -6.61
C ASN A 78 11.96 -8.23 -6.15
N PHE A 79 11.59 -7.00 -6.52
CA PHE A 79 10.22 -6.52 -6.30
C PHE A 79 9.27 -7.08 -7.35
N HIS A 80 8.11 -7.55 -6.93
CA HIS A 80 7.11 -8.11 -7.84
C HIS A 80 6.06 -7.05 -8.18
N PHE A 81 6.03 -6.55 -9.42
CA PHE A 81 4.90 -5.76 -9.89
C PHE A 81 3.75 -6.67 -10.29
N GLY A 82 2.52 -6.34 -9.89
CA GLY A 82 1.38 -7.23 -10.07
C GLY A 82 0.09 -6.75 -9.41
N ARG A 83 -0.99 -7.52 -9.50
CA ARG A 83 -2.29 -7.17 -8.89
C ARG A 83 -2.45 -7.81 -7.52
N TRP A 84 -2.55 -6.99 -6.48
CA TRP A 84 -3.04 -7.42 -5.17
C TRP A 84 -4.56 -7.58 -5.17
N ARG A 85 -5.06 -8.58 -4.44
CA ARG A 85 -6.48 -8.93 -4.30
C ARG A 85 -6.80 -9.31 -2.85
N ALA A 86 -7.50 -8.45 -2.12
CA ALA A 86 -7.78 -8.59 -0.69
C ALA A 86 -8.79 -9.70 -0.34
N GLY A 87 -9.62 -10.13 -1.29
CA GLY A 87 -10.72 -11.08 -1.07
C GLY A 87 -12.05 -10.43 -0.68
N ASP A 88 -12.04 -9.20 -0.14
CA ASP A 88 -13.24 -8.40 0.16
C ASP A 88 -13.81 -7.62 -1.05
N GLY A 89 -13.17 -7.76 -2.21
CA GLY A 89 -13.44 -7.00 -3.45
C GLY A 89 -12.34 -5.98 -3.79
N SER A 90 -11.60 -5.47 -2.78
CA SER A 90 -10.48 -4.55 -2.95
C SER A 90 -9.36 -5.21 -3.76
N ASN A 91 -8.95 -4.58 -4.85
CA ASN A 91 -7.84 -5.04 -5.68
C ASN A 91 -7.22 -3.89 -6.49
N PHE A 92 -5.90 -3.87 -6.62
CA PHE A 92 -5.17 -2.87 -7.43
C PHE A 92 -3.77 -3.37 -7.81
N CYS A 93 -3.19 -2.77 -8.85
CA CYS A 93 -1.81 -3.05 -9.24
C CYS A 93 -0.84 -2.33 -8.28
N ALA A 94 0.19 -3.02 -7.81
CA ALA A 94 1.21 -2.55 -6.86
C ALA A 94 2.60 -3.12 -7.23
N PHE A 95 3.68 -2.50 -6.74
CA PHE A 95 4.94 -3.22 -6.52
C PHE A 95 4.89 -3.80 -5.13
N LEU A 96 4.88 -5.12 -5.05
CA LEU A 96 5.09 -5.83 -3.81
C LEU A 96 6.59 -5.97 -3.53
N VAL A 97 6.97 -5.72 -2.28
CA VAL A 97 8.32 -5.92 -1.75
C VAL A 97 8.84 -7.36 -1.96
N PRO A 98 10.17 -7.57 -2.00
CA PRO A 98 10.76 -8.90 -2.23
C PRO A 98 10.40 -9.93 -1.16
N GLY A 99 10.25 -11.19 -1.57
CA GLY A 99 10.03 -12.31 -0.64
C GLY A 99 8.65 -12.37 -0.02
N ALA A 100 7.67 -11.65 -0.57
CA ALA A 100 6.32 -11.51 -0.03
C ALA A 100 5.32 -12.60 -0.45
N LEU A 101 5.78 -13.65 -1.15
CA LEU A 101 4.93 -14.64 -1.83
C LEU A 101 5.38 -16.06 -1.47
N ASP A 102 4.43 -16.98 -1.25
CA ASP A 102 4.76 -18.42 -1.25
C ASP A 102 4.98 -18.85 -2.70
N THR A 103 6.25 -19.00 -3.10
CA THR A 103 6.62 -19.46 -4.44
C THR A 103 6.63 -20.98 -4.61
N SER A 104 6.35 -21.76 -3.55
CA SER A 104 6.26 -23.22 -3.62
C SER A 104 4.93 -23.72 -4.21
N HIS A 105 3.89 -22.88 -4.18
CA HIS A 105 2.58 -23.15 -4.80
C HIS A 105 2.13 -21.96 -5.64
N SER A 106 1.70 -22.20 -6.89
CA SER A 106 1.17 -21.15 -7.76
C SER A 106 -0.03 -21.63 -8.56
N THR A 107 -0.92 -20.70 -8.91
CA THR A 107 -2.05 -20.95 -9.82
C THR A 107 -1.89 -20.05 -11.05
N SER A 108 -2.03 -20.62 -12.24
CA SER A 108 -2.03 -19.86 -13.50
C SER A 108 -3.33 -19.04 -13.63
N VAL A 109 -3.22 -17.72 -13.71
CA VAL A 109 -4.34 -16.78 -13.93
C VAL A 109 -4.09 -15.87 -15.13
N ALA A 110 -5.12 -15.23 -15.65
CA ALA A 110 -5.00 -14.20 -16.68
C ALA A 110 -4.31 -12.94 -16.12
N SER A 111 -3.28 -12.41 -16.81
CA SER A 111 -2.63 -11.16 -16.42
C SER A 111 -3.63 -10.01 -16.35
N SER A 112 -3.63 -9.31 -15.23
CA SER A 112 -4.57 -8.23 -14.92
C SER A 112 -3.90 -6.87 -14.67
N CYS A 113 -2.58 -6.80 -14.87
CA CYS A 113 -1.78 -5.57 -15.00
C CYS A 113 -0.95 -5.67 -16.31
N SER A 114 -0.32 -4.56 -16.70
CA SER A 114 0.63 -4.45 -17.83
C SER A 114 1.91 -3.73 -17.39
N ASP A 115 2.98 -3.81 -18.18
CA ASP A 115 4.21 -3.04 -17.91
C ASP A 115 3.98 -1.52 -18.00
N ASP A 116 3.10 -1.05 -18.89
CA ASP A 116 2.62 0.35 -18.86
C ASP A 116 1.96 0.69 -17.51
N THR A 117 1.28 -0.27 -16.87
CA THR A 117 0.74 -0.09 -15.52
C THR A 117 1.85 -0.09 -14.44
N SER A 118 2.94 -0.82 -14.65
CA SER A 118 4.14 -0.85 -13.79
C SER A 118 4.85 0.50 -13.79
N GLU A 119 5.16 1.01 -14.98
CA GLU A 119 5.76 2.33 -15.19
C GLU A 119 4.88 3.46 -14.61
N ARG A 120 3.59 3.49 -14.97
CA ARG A 120 2.62 4.48 -14.47
C ARG A 120 2.44 4.44 -12.95
N LEU A 121 2.53 3.27 -12.34
CA LEU A 121 2.44 3.15 -10.89
C LEU A 121 3.69 3.74 -10.21
N SER A 122 4.88 3.53 -10.79
CA SER A 122 6.20 3.76 -10.17
C SER A 122 6.42 5.14 -9.51
N HIS A 123 5.66 6.14 -9.92
CA HIS A 123 5.79 7.51 -9.44
C HIS A 123 5.01 7.74 -8.13
N ARG A 124 5.57 8.58 -7.25
CA ARG A 124 4.96 9.07 -5.99
C ARG A 124 3.44 9.29 -6.05
N ARG A 125 3.01 9.89 -7.17
CA ARG A 125 1.69 10.47 -7.40
C ARG A 125 0.57 9.43 -7.54
N THR A 126 0.91 8.20 -7.90
CA THR A 126 -0.05 7.10 -8.04
C THR A 126 -0.35 6.43 -6.68
N PHE A 127 0.10 7.01 -5.56
CA PHE A 127 0.36 6.23 -4.34
C PHE A 127 0.21 6.94 -2.97
N GLY A 128 -0.29 8.18 -2.91
CA GLY A 128 -0.42 8.93 -1.66
C GLY A 128 -1.61 8.52 -0.79
N ARG A 129 -1.76 7.24 -0.41
CA ARG A 129 -3.01 6.73 0.22
C ARG A 129 -2.86 5.98 1.56
N ASP A 130 -1.99 4.98 1.76
CA ASP A 130 -2.08 4.07 2.95
C ASP A 130 -0.79 4.01 3.81
N PHE A 131 -0.42 5.17 4.35
CA PHE A 131 0.68 5.45 5.29
C PHE A 131 0.37 5.01 6.76
N ASP A 132 -0.22 3.85 7.02
CA ASP A 132 -0.91 3.61 8.32
C ASP A 132 -0.08 3.15 9.55
N ALA A 133 -0.61 3.49 10.73
CA ALA A 133 -0.31 2.96 12.08
C ALA A 133 1.09 3.32 12.70
N ALA A 134 1.32 3.16 14.02
CA ALA A 134 0.43 2.72 15.11
C ALA A 134 0.22 3.69 16.31
N PRO A 135 1.18 4.56 16.74
CA PRO A 135 0.93 5.58 17.77
C PRO A 135 0.04 6.84 17.54
N HIS A 136 -0.30 7.44 16.39
CA HIS A 136 -0.44 7.07 14.97
C HIS A 136 -1.68 6.20 14.66
N THR A 137 -2.51 5.86 15.66
CA THR A 137 -3.64 4.91 15.53
C THR A 137 -4.90 5.52 14.94
N GLY A 138 -4.86 6.78 14.50
CA GLY A 138 -5.88 7.28 13.61
C GLY A 138 -5.78 6.57 12.27
N ASN A 139 -6.54 5.48 12.16
CA ASN A 139 -7.31 5.10 10.97
C ASN A 139 -8.29 6.22 10.53
N GLY A 140 -8.10 7.47 10.97
CA GLY A 140 -9.10 8.52 11.15
C GLY A 140 -9.60 8.77 12.57
N ALA A 141 -9.43 7.86 13.53
CA ALA A 141 -10.13 7.97 14.83
C ALA A 141 -9.57 9.00 15.83
N ILE A 142 -8.27 9.28 15.86
CA ILE A 142 -7.69 10.24 16.83
C ILE A 142 -7.88 11.66 16.31
N ILE A 143 -9.03 12.26 16.58
CA ILE A 143 -9.41 13.60 16.11
C ILE A 143 -8.59 14.68 16.84
N VAL A 144 -7.50 15.14 16.21
CA VAL A 144 -6.68 16.26 16.69
C VAL A 144 -7.24 17.58 16.16
N PRO A 145 -7.41 18.62 17.00
CA PRO A 145 -7.70 19.97 16.53
C PRO A 145 -6.57 20.53 15.66
N ILE A 146 -6.93 21.26 14.61
CA ILE A 146 -6.01 21.91 13.67
C ILE A 146 -6.41 23.38 13.56
N ASN A 147 -5.45 24.31 13.60
CA ASN A 147 -5.73 25.73 13.39
C ASN A 147 -5.71 26.07 11.87
N PRO A 148 -6.86 26.36 11.22
CA PRO A 148 -6.91 26.54 9.78
C PRO A 148 -6.21 27.82 9.28
N SER A 149 -5.94 28.79 10.16
CA SER A 149 -5.21 30.02 9.82
C SER A 149 -3.69 29.93 10.01
N ALA A 150 -3.19 28.81 10.55
CA ALA A 150 -1.76 28.59 10.79
C ALA A 150 -1.20 27.30 10.17
N CYS A 151 -2.05 26.34 9.79
CA CYS A 151 -1.62 24.98 9.46
C CYS A 151 -1.84 24.57 8.00
N THR A 152 -0.77 24.04 7.41
CA THR A 152 -0.70 23.55 6.02
C THR A 152 -0.35 22.07 6.02
N GLY A 153 -1.02 21.30 5.15
CA GLY A 153 -0.74 19.88 4.94
C GLY A 153 0.15 19.59 3.72
N TYR A 154 0.66 18.36 3.56
CA TYR A 154 1.58 17.87 2.51
C TYR A 154 1.35 16.38 2.17
N TYR A 155 1.84 15.89 1.02
CA TYR A 155 1.71 14.46 0.63
C TYR A 155 2.99 13.64 0.78
N ASN A 156 4.12 14.29 1.03
CA ASN A 156 5.36 13.64 1.42
C ASN A 156 6.18 14.59 2.29
N TYR A 157 7.33 14.07 2.68
CA TYR A 157 8.31 14.68 3.53
C TYR A 157 9.71 14.13 3.17
N PHE A 158 9.83 12.82 2.95
CA PHE A 158 11.09 12.13 2.65
C PHE A 158 11.65 12.44 1.25
N VAL A 159 12.74 13.18 1.14
CA VAL A 159 13.17 13.83 -0.13
C VAL A 159 13.62 12.87 -1.25
N ASP A 160 13.79 11.59 -0.95
CA ASP A 160 14.26 10.55 -1.86
C ASP A 160 13.75 9.16 -1.40
N SER A 161 14.45 8.10 -1.83
CA SER A 161 14.19 6.71 -1.42
C SER A 161 15.09 6.23 -0.27
N ASN A 162 15.68 7.13 0.55
CA ASN A 162 16.44 6.78 1.76
C ASN A 162 15.77 7.23 3.08
N TYR A 163 14.82 8.17 3.02
CA TYR A 163 13.91 8.55 4.11
C TYR A 163 14.58 9.15 5.37
N ALA A 164 15.86 9.53 5.33
CA ALA A 164 16.61 9.95 6.52
C ALA A 164 16.32 11.37 7.00
N SER A 165 15.87 12.27 6.11
CA SER A 165 15.42 13.63 6.45
C SER A 165 14.26 14.05 5.56
N GLY A 166 13.54 15.09 5.98
CA GLY A 166 12.44 15.60 5.18
C GLY A 166 12.21 17.11 5.28
N SER A 167 12.48 17.78 4.15
CA SER A 167 11.73 19.00 3.85
C SER A 167 10.26 18.63 3.70
N LEU A 168 9.35 19.35 4.36
CA LEU A 168 7.91 19.21 4.09
C LEU A 168 7.61 19.63 2.65
N HIS A 169 7.24 18.68 1.78
CA HIS A 169 7.20 18.94 0.34
C HIS A 169 6.01 18.31 -0.40
N ASP A 170 5.56 19.07 -1.41
CA ASP A 170 4.25 19.03 -2.07
C ASP A 170 3.10 19.20 -1.05
N PRO A 171 2.74 20.45 -0.67
CA PRO A 171 1.61 20.74 0.20
C PRO A 171 0.26 20.27 -0.40
N VAL A 172 -0.72 19.97 0.44
CA VAL A 172 -2.08 19.56 0.01
C VAL A 172 -2.96 20.72 -0.44
N GLY A 173 -2.58 21.96 -0.11
CA GLY A 173 -3.12 23.17 -0.72
C GLY A 173 -4.53 23.60 -0.31
N PHE A 174 -5.22 22.90 0.59
CA PHE A 174 -6.51 23.33 1.12
C PHE A 174 -6.42 23.78 2.59
N ALA A 175 -7.31 24.69 2.99
CA ALA A 175 -7.53 25.05 4.38
C ALA A 175 -7.96 23.78 5.14
N LEU A 176 -7.10 23.31 6.05
CA LEU A 176 -7.35 22.08 6.78
C LEU A 176 -8.64 22.22 7.62
N PRO A 177 -9.50 21.19 7.69
CA PRO A 177 -10.65 21.20 8.60
C PRO A 177 -10.17 21.43 10.04
N ALA A 178 -11.04 22.03 10.87
CA ALA A 178 -10.69 22.40 12.25
C ALA A 178 -10.30 21.21 13.15
N ALA A 179 -10.49 19.97 12.69
CA ALA A 179 -9.84 18.79 13.24
C ALA A 179 -9.60 17.73 12.15
N GLY A 180 -8.64 16.83 12.38
CA GLY A 180 -8.33 15.68 11.53
C GLY A 180 -7.95 14.44 12.34
N GLY A 181 -8.14 13.25 11.79
CA GLY A 181 -7.79 11.97 12.41
C GLY A 181 -6.31 11.62 12.29
N TYR A 182 -5.50 11.98 13.27
CA TYR A 182 -4.03 11.89 13.26
C TYR A 182 -3.45 10.49 12.94
N ARG A 183 -2.57 10.42 11.94
CA ARG A 183 -2.03 9.16 11.38
C ARG A 183 -0.55 8.91 11.65
N TYR A 184 0.35 9.89 11.66
CA TYR A 184 1.71 9.76 12.23
C TYR A 184 2.48 11.08 12.41
N ALA A 185 3.68 11.02 12.99
CA ALA A 185 4.70 12.08 12.99
C ALA A 185 5.92 11.62 12.18
N THR A 186 6.70 12.55 11.60
CA THR A 186 7.92 12.21 10.85
C THR A 186 9.19 12.29 11.68
N ASN A 187 10.31 11.77 11.16
CA ASN A 187 11.47 11.42 11.95
C ASN A 187 12.28 12.63 12.48
N ASP A 188 12.62 13.61 11.64
CA ASP A 188 13.21 14.89 12.10
C ASP A 188 12.17 15.84 12.76
N LEU A 189 10.97 15.32 13.08
CA LEU A 189 9.83 16.04 13.65
C LEU A 189 9.37 17.27 12.84
N GLY A 190 9.76 17.42 11.58
CA GLY A 190 9.22 18.46 10.71
C GLY A 190 7.72 18.33 10.43
N ALA A 191 7.17 17.10 10.42
CA ALA A 191 5.82 16.83 9.92
C ALA A 191 4.99 15.79 10.69
N ALA A 192 3.71 15.67 10.29
CA ALA A 192 2.75 14.70 10.82
C ALA A 192 1.65 14.28 9.84
N MET A 193 1.60 13.01 9.44
CA MET A 193 0.51 12.43 8.64
C MET A 193 -0.81 12.46 9.45
N ILE A 194 -1.92 12.77 8.80
CA ILE A 194 -3.28 12.77 9.34
C ILE A 194 -4.23 12.23 8.27
N ARG A 195 -5.30 11.55 8.67
CA ARG A 195 -6.53 11.54 7.88
C ARG A 195 -7.21 12.87 8.09
N VAL A 196 -7.76 13.40 7.01
CA VAL A 196 -8.90 14.30 7.11
C VAL A 196 -10.02 13.68 6.32
N ASP A 197 -11.23 13.72 6.88
CA ASP A 197 -12.44 13.54 6.11
C ASP A 197 -12.77 14.87 5.40
N ALA A 198 -11.82 15.31 4.58
CA ALA A 198 -11.92 16.50 3.75
C ALA A 198 -12.44 16.10 2.36
N LEU A 199 -13.15 17.02 1.70
CA LEU A 199 -13.65 16.85 0.33
C LEU A 199 -14.54 15.59 0.13
N GLY A 200 -15.07 15.02 1.23
CA GLY A 200 -15.96 13.86 1.21
C GLY A 200 -15.27 12.48 1.18
N GLN A 201 -13.96 12.40 1.43
CA GLN A 201 -13.23 11.12 1.46
C GLN A 201 -12.24 11.05 2.63
N THR A 202 -11.88 9.84 3.04
CA THR A 202 -10.73 9.55 3.90
C THR A 202 -9.44 9.81 3.12
N ILE A 203 -8.89 11.02 3.25
CA ILE A 203 -7.67 11.48 2.56
C ILE A 203 -6.53 11.57 3.57
N TRP A 204 -5.33 11.19 3.15
CA TRP A 204 -4.17 11.02 4.02
C TRP A 204 -3.03 11.95 3.63
N LEU A 205 -2.60 12.79 4.57
CA LEU A 205 -1.65 13.87 4.33
C LEU A 205 -0.81 14.24 5.56
N PHE A 206 0.47 14.56 5.38
CA PHE A 206 1.32 15.26 6.34
C PHE A 206 0.78 16.65 6.69
N VAL A 207 1.21 17.24 7.81
CA VAL A 207 1.11 18.66 8.21
C VAL A 207 2.39 19.06 8.93
N ALA A 208 2.69 20.35 9.12
CA ALA A 208 3.79 20.76 10.01
C ALA A 208 3.56 20.26 11.44
N ARG A 209 4.53 19.53 12.03
CA ARG A 209 4.33 18.84 13.33
C ARG A 209 4.00 19.80 14.47
N SER A 210 4.66 20.97 14.47
CA SER A 210 4.43 22.09 15.39
C SER A 210 2.98 22.59 15.38
N CYS A 211 2.24 22.38 14.29
CA CYS A 211 0.92 22.97 14.08
C CYS A 211 -0.23 22.18 14.74
N ILE A 212 0.01 20.91 15.05
CA ILE A 212 -0.87 20.07 15.88
C ILE A 212 -0.24 19.67 17.23
N ALA A 213 0.94 20.22 17.56
CA ALA A 213 1.75 19.77 18.69
C ALA A 213 1.15 20.07 20.07
N ALA A 214 0.48 21.21 20.23
CA ALA A 214 -0.16 21.61 21.49
C ALA A 214 -1.56 20.99 21.68
N GLN A 215 -2.11 20.42 20.60
CA GLN A 215 -3.48 19.88 20.52
C GLN A 215 -3.48 18.35 20.47
N LEU A 216 -2.32 17.73 20.20
CA LEU A 216 -2.06 16.33 20.52
C LEU A 216 -2.00 16.16 22.05
N PRO A 217 -2.79 15.25 22.64
CA PRO A 217 -2.75 14.96 24.08
C PRO A 217 -1.33 14.77 24.63
N SER A 218 -1.07 15.31 25.83
CA SER A 218 0.24 15.27 26.49
C SER A 218 0.79 13.84 26.59
N GLY A 219 1.88 13.58 25.87
CA GLY A 219 2.47 12.24 25.69
C GLY A 219 2.35 11.64 24.29
N LEU A 220 1.63 12.27 23.34
CA LEU A 220 1.65 11.91 21.90
C LEU A 220 2.73 12.65 21.09
N ASN A 221 3.66 13.30 21.80
CA ASN A 221 4.88 13.87 21.24
C ASN A 221 6.00 12.84 21.29
N ASN A 222 6.49 12.42 20.12
CA ASN A 222 7.77 11.73 19.95
C ASN A 222 8.92 12.74 20.14
N GLU A 223 8.94 13.50 21.24
CA GLU A 223 9.89 14.61 21.49
C GLU A 223 11.13 14.18 22.30
N ASN A 224 11.29 12.88 22.55
CA ASN A 224 12.50 12.28 23.12
C ASN A 224 13.08 11.26 22.14
N ASP A 225 14.10 11.69 21.38
CA ASP A 225 15.27 10.86 21.02
C ASP A 225 16.33 11.05 22.12
#